data_AF-A0A9D4EPU7-F1
#
_entry.id   AF-A0A9D4EPU7-F1
#
_cell.length_a   1.000
_cell.length_b   1.000
_cell.length_c   1.000
_cell.angle_alpha   90.00
_cell.angle_beta   90.00
_cell.angle_gamma   90.00
#
_symmetry.space_group_name_H-M   'P 1'
#
loop_
_entity.id
_entity.type
_entity.pdbx_description
1 polymer ?
#
loop_
_entity_poly.entity_id
_entity_poly.type
_entity_poly.pdbx_seq_one_letter_code
_entity_poly.pdbx_strand_id
1 'polypeptide(L)'
;MVSGRNACYTGWTIEYAGYLMAEHHSHASNKNFVCVDGDAEAANCSSGDSEDGALLYVVESSCNPLKCPPYVSGCELTCAVCSYKE
;
A
#
# COMPACT_ATOMS: atom_id res chain seq x y z
N MET A 1 0.77 -6.24 -9.04
CA MET A 1 1.19 -5.63 -7.75
C MET A 1 2.29 -6.48 -7.15
N VAL A 2 3.35 -5.83 -6.66
CA VAL A 2 4.42 -6.41 -5.83
C VAL A 2 4.37 -5.69 -4.48
N SER A 3 4.01 -6.41 -3.41
CA SER A 3 3.93 -5.85 -2.06
C SER A 3 5.31 -5.91 -1.37
N GLY A 4 5.60 -4.93 -0.51
CA GLY A 4 6.86 -4.83 0.23
C GLY A 4 8.04 -4.33 -0.59
N ARG A 5 7.81 -3.82 -1.81
CA ARG A 5 8.84 -3.26 -2.71
C ARG A 5 8.25 -2.11 -3.51
N ASN A 6 9.07 -1.13 -3.82
CA ASN A 6 8.76 0.00 -4.72
C ASN A 6 9.24 -0.24 -6.16
N ALA A 7 9.55 -1.49 -6.53
CA ALA A 7 10.08 -1.85 -7.84
C ALA A 7 9.50 -3.18 -8.34
N CYS A 8 9.41 -3.30 -9.67
CA CYS A 8 8.97 -4.50 -10.36
C CYS A 8 10.12 -5.51 -10.55
N TYR A 9 9.78 -6.76 -10.87
CA TYR A 9 10.76 -7.76 -11.27
C TYR A 9 11.34 -7.44 -12.66
N THR A 10 12.52 -7.97 -12.98
CA THR A 10 13.14 -7.83 -14.30
C THR A 10 12.17 -8.29 -15.40
N GLY A 11 12.04 -7.49 -16.47
CA GLY A 11 11.13 -7.74 -17.59
C GLY A 11 9.73 -7.14 -17.43
N TRP A 12 9.41 -6.56 -16.28
CA TRP A 12 8.14 -5.85 -16.04
C TRP A 12 8.35 -4.35 -16.08
N THR A 13 7.33 -3.63 -16.55
CA THR A 13 7.29 -2.16 -16.48
C THR A 13 6.54 -1.73 -15.23
N ILE A 14 7.11 -0.74 -14.54
CA ILE A 14 6.44 -0.12 -13.41
C ILE A 14 5.41 0.89 -13.92
N GLU A 15 4.18 0.76 -13.44
CA GLU A 15 3.11 1.72 -13.70
C GLU A 15 3.13 2.81 -12.63
N TYR A 16 3.20 2.41 -11.36
CA TYR A 16 3.41 3.31 -10.24
C TYR A 16 3.96 2.57 -9.01
N ALA A 17 4.52 3.33 -8.07
CA ALA A 17 4.91 2.86 -6.74
C ALA A 17 4.21 3.70 -5.68
N GLY A 18 4.05 3.13 -4.50
CA GLY A 18 3.53 3.86 -3.37
C GLY A 18 3.46 3.02 -2.11
N TYR A 19 2.41 3.19 -1.33
CA TYR A 19 2.25 2.57 -0.03
C TYR A 19 1.19 1.48 -0.04
N LEU A 20 1.51 0.37 0.64
CA LEU A 20 0.53 -0.65 0.92
C LEU A 20 -0.41 -0.10 1.98
N MET A 21 -1.69 -0.04 1.66
CA MET A 21 -2.73 0.44 2.57
C MET A 21 -3.81 -0.61 2.74
N ALA A 22 -4.45 -0.58 3.90
CA ALA A 22 -5.57 -1.43 4.22
C ALA A 22 -6.49 -0.74 5.23
N GLU A 23 -7.57 -1.41 5.55
CA GLU A 23 -8.46 -1.02 6.63
C GLU A 23 -7.76 -1.16 8.01
N HIS A 24 -8.19 -0.39 9.02
CA HIS A 24 -7.64 -0.42 10.37
C HIS A 24 -7.71 -1.81 11.00
N HIS A 25 -6.62 -2.27 11.60
CA HIS A 25 -6.53 -3.63 12.11
C HIS A 25 -7.58 -4.02 13.17
N SER A 26 -8.27 -3.06 13.81
CA SER A 26 -9.31 -3.32 14.81
C SER A 26 -10.73 -3.40 14.25
N HIS A 27 -11.03 -2.94 13.03
CA HIS A 27 -12.39 -3.02 12.52
C HIS A 27 -12.69 -4.42 11.95
N ALA A 28 -13.98 -4.76 11.92
CA ALA A 28 -14.50 -6.05 11.46
C ALA A 28 -14.61 -6.18 9.92
N SER A 29 -14.27 -5.11 9.20
CA SER A 29 -14.35 -4.99 7.75
C SER A 29 -13.35 -5.89 7.02
N ASN A 30 -13.51 -5.98 5.70
CA ASN A 30 -12.54 -6.64 4.83
C ASN A 30 -11.23 -5.85 4.78
N LYS A 31 -10.14 -6.47 5.25
CA LYS A 31 -8.78 -5.92 5.27
C LYS A 31 -8.04 -6.22 3.96
N ASN A 32 -8.64 -5.79 2.85
CA ASN A 32 -7.99 -5.92 1.56
C ASN A 32 -6.79 -4.98 1.51
N PHE A 33 -5.63 -5.54 1.19
CA PHE A 33 -4.43 -4.77 0.95
C PHE A 33 -4.45 -4.22 -0.47
N VAL A 34 -4.38 -2.90 -0.59
CA VAL A 34 -4.34 -2.18 -1.85
C VAL A 34 -3.05 -1.39 -1.97
N CYS A 35 -2.58 -1.19 -3.20
CA CYS A 35 -1.44 -0.32 -3.47
C CYS A 35 -1.96 1.06 -3.82
N VAL A 36 -1.65 2.05 -2.98
CA VAL A 36 -2.00 3.45 -3.23
C VAL A 36 -0.76 4.18 -3.71
N ASP A 37 -0.92 5.01 -4.74
CA ASP A 37 0.17 5.80 -5.31
C ASP A 37 0.87 6.66 -4.23
N GLY A 38 2.19 6.81 -4.32
CA GLY A 38 2.97 7.62 -3.37
C GLY A 38 2.62 9.10 -3.43
N ASP A 39 2.17 9.58 -4.59
CA ASP A 39 1.71 10.94 -4.86
C ASP A 39 0.19 10.96 -5.06
N ALA A 40 -0.55 10.18 -4.25
CA ALA A 40 -2.00 10.12 -4.34
C ALA A 40 -2.64 11.49 -4.08
N GLU A 41 -3.44 11.93 -5.04
CA GLU A 41 -4.17 13.20 -4.99
C GLU A 41 -5.65 12.99 -4.65
N ALA A 42 -6.25 14.04 -4.08
CA ALA A 42 -7.68 14.05 -3.85
C ALA A 42 -8.45 13.99 -5.18
N ALA A 43 -9.45 13.11 -5.26
CA ALA A 43 -10.31 13.05 -6.43
C ALA A 43 -11.09 14.36 -6.61
N ASN A 44 -11.33 14.72 -7.87
CA ASN A 44 -12.24 15.82 -8.22
C ASN A 44 -13.62 15.53 -7.60
N CYS A 45 -14.19 16.54 -6.91
CA CYS A 45 -15.43 16.45 -6.13
C CYS A 45 -15.33 15.71 -4.77
N SER A 46 -14.13 15.56 -4.19
CA SER A 46 -14.02 15.23 -2.77
C SER A 46 -14.56 16.37 -1.90
N SER A 47 -15.33 16.06 -0.87
CA SER A 47 -15.94 17.05 0.03
C SER A 47 -14.95 17.65 1.03
N GLY A 48 -13.74 17.09 1.16
CA GLY A 48 -12.75 17.47 2.18
C GLY A 48 -13.14 17.06 3.61
N ASP A 49 -14.40 16.67 3.82
CA ASP A 49 -14.93 16.18 5.08
C ASP A 49 -14.64 14.69 5.28
N SER A 50 -14.44 14.28 6.54
CA SER A 50 -14.35 12.87 6.90
C SER A 50 -15.75 12.31 7.13
N GLU A 51 -16.12 11.30 6.37
CA GLU A 51 -17.38 10.56 6.54
C GLU A 51 -17.18 9.26 7.35
N ASP A 52 -15.95 9.01 7.85
CA ASP A 52 -15.56 7.81 8.61
C ASP A 52 -16.02 6.48 7.95
N GLY A 53 -16.04 6.46 6.62
CA GLY A 53 -16.46 5.34 5.80
C GLY A 53 -15.33 4.33 5.56
N ALA A 54 -14.99 4.10 4.28
CA ALA A 54 -13.94 3.16 3.89
C ALA A 54 -12.55 3.83 3.96
N LEU A 55 -12.04 4.03 5.18
CA LEU A 55 -10.73 4.63 5.42
C LEU A 55 -9.59 3.68 5.03
N LEU A 56 -8.51 4.26 4.52
CA LEU A 56 -7.27 3.57 4.18
C LEU A 56 -6.15 4.02 5.12
N TYR A 57 -5.50 3.06 5.75
CA TYR A 57 -4.39 3.24 6.67
C TYR A 57 -3.13 2.62 6.08
N VAL A 58 -1.99 3.27 6.27
CA VAL A 58 -0.70 2.71 5.87
C VAL A 58 -0.41 1.45 6.66
N VAL A 59 0.12 0.44 5.97
CA VAL A 59 0.51 -0.82 6.60
C VAL A 59 1.96 -0.73 7.04
N GLU A 60 2.19 -0.97 8.32
CA GLU A 60 3.53 -1.04 8.89
C GLU A 60 4.00 -2.48 9.01
N SER A 61 5.32 -2.67 8.92
CA SER A 61 5.93 -3.98 9.16
C SER A 61 6.10 -4.23 10.67
N SER A 62 5.94 -5.49 11.09
CA SER A 62 6.25 -5.93 12.45
C SER A 62 7.23 -7.09 12.38
N CYS A 63 8.33 -7.03 13.15
CA CYS A 63 9.35 -8.10 13.19
C CYS A 63 8.89 -9.42 13.85
N ASN A 64 7.58 -9.64 13.88
CA ASN A 64 6.92 -10.87 14.27
C ASN A 64 5.49 -10.82 13.67
N PRO A 65 5.17 -11.54 12.58
CA PRO A 65 5.85 -12.72 12.03
C PRO A 65 6.92 -12.45 10.96
N LEU A 66 7.15 -11.21 10.54
CA LEU A 66 8.12 -10.94 9.48
C LEU A 66 9.56 -11.07 10.00
N LYS A 67 10.45 -11.63 9.18
CA LYS A 67 11.88 -11.67 9.48
C LYS A 67 12.51 -10.32 9.18
N CYS A 68 13.27 -9.81 10.15
CA CYS A 68 14.05 -8.59 10.03
C CYS A 68 15.55 -8.96 10.16
N PRO A 69 16.43 -8.56 9.22
CA PRO A 69 16.20 -7.83 7.96
C PRO A 69 15.56 -8.70 6.84
N PRO A 70 15.01 -8.10 5.75
CA PRO A 70 15.18 -6.72 5.27
C PRO A 70 14.15 -5.70 5.78
N TYR A 71 13.08 -6.15 6.44
CA TYR A 71 12.07 -5.25 7.00
C TYR A 71 12.57 -4.61 8.30
N VAL A 72 12.05 -3.43 8.60
CA VAL A 72 12.32 -2.69 9.84
C VAL A 72 11.00 -2.47 10.55
N SER A 73 10.85 -3.02 11.76
CA SER A 73 9.61 -2.91 12.53
C SER A 73 9.17 -1.46 12.68
N GLY A 74 7.88 -1.19 12.48
CA GLY A 74 7.30 0.15 12.54
C GLY A 74 7.51 0.99 11.28
N CYS A 75 8.22 0.50 10.26
CA CYS A 75 8.29 1.18 8.97
C CYS A 75 7.14 0.77 8.05
N GLU A 76 6.67 1.74 7.28
CA GLU A 76 5.63 1.61 6.28
C GLU A 76 6.07 0.68 5.13
N LEU A 77 5.17 -0.21 4.73
CA LEU A 77 5.41 -1.10 3.61
C LEU A 77 5.05 -0.43 2.30
N THR A 78 6.01 -0.40 1.38
CA THR A 78 5.80 0.08 0.01
C THR A 78 5.17 -0.99 -0.88
N CYS A 79 4.66 -0.58 -2.03
CA CYS A 79 4.18 -1.46 -3.08
C CYS A 79 4.51 -0.89 -4.48
N ALA A 80 4.46 -1.75 -5.49
CA ALA A 80 4.58 -1.36 -6.89
C ALA A 80 3.50 -2.06 -7.73
N VAL A 81 2.86 -1.33 -8.64
CA VAL A 81 2.01 -1.90 -9.67
C VAL A 81 2.80 -2.02 -10.96
N CYS A 82 2.70 -3.19 -11.58
CA CYS A 82 3.55 -3.61 -12.67
C CYS A 82 2.69 -4.20 -13.78
N SER A 83 3.04 -3.89 -15.02
CA SER A 83 2.49 -4.51 -16.22
C SER A 83 3.59 -5.28 -16.96
N TYR A 84 3.19 -6.32 -17.68
CA TYR A 84 4.10 -6.98 -18.62
C TYR A 84 4.07 -6.18 -19.92
N LYS A 85 5.25 -5.88 -20.47
CA LYS A 85 5.33 -5.38 -21.85
C LYS A 85 5.32 -6.58 -22.77
N GLU A 86 4.26 -6.71 -23.58
CA GLU A 86 4.26 -7.64 -24.71
C GLU A 86 5.33 -7.29 -25.74
#